data_AF-S6VVE6-F1
#
_entry.id   AF-S6VVE6-F1
#
_cell.length_a   1.000
_cell.length_b   1.000
_cell.length_c   1.000
_cell.angle_alpha   90.00
_cell.angle_beta   90.00
_cell.angle_gamma   90.00
#
_symmetry.space_group_name_H-M   'P 1'
#
loop_
_entity.id
_entity.type
_entity.pdbx_description
1 polymer ?
#
loop_
_entity_poly.entity_id
_entity_poly.type
_entity_poly.pdbx_seq_one_letter_code
_entity_poly.pdbx_strand_id
1 'polypeptide(L)'
;MRSGNLTLIERPRAYVHLPTASLQLIYDMRLEIPKEARPISLFHVDEALENDQLVARLNRSKPDLYLMPLENGSPLPELYTLKRDKLTPAGTRGLYLAESFAAQDGWVVREERIRWKDWLRQQGMTPPAKKTGLKRLTGKARELLHAISGKL
;
A
#
# COMPACT_ATOMS: atom_id res chain seq x y z
N MET A 1 20.87 6.47 14.31
CA MET A 1 21.42 6.00 13.03
C MET A 1 21.98 7.20 12.25
N ARG A 2 23.05 7.02 11.49
CA ARG A 2 23.66 8.07 10.64
C ARG A 2 23.55 7.65 9.18
N SER A 3 23.11 8.57 8.32
CA SER A 3 23.31 8.47 6.86
C SER A 3 24.20 9.66 6.48
N GLY A 4 25.48 9.41 6.24
CA GLY A 4 26.50 10.46 6.07
C GLY A 4 26.74 11.30 7.33
N ASN A 5 26.94 12.61 7.16
CA ASN A 5 27.19 13.58 8.25
C ASN A 5 25.91 14.11 8.92
N LEU A 6 24.73 13.69 8.48
CA LEU A 6 23.46 14.13 9.05
C LEU A 6 23.04 13.19 10.17
N THR A 7 22.90 13.74 11.38
CA THR A 7 22.20 13.05 12.46
C THR A 7 20.72 13.05 12.11
N LEU A 8 20.17 11.88 11.79
CA LEU A 8 18.72 11.70 11.68
C LEU A 8 18.14 11.83 13.10
N ILE A 9 17.79 13.07 13.48
CA ILE A 9 17.10 13.38 14.74
C ILE A 9 15.62 13.06 14.51
N GLU A 10 15.29 11.78 14.45
CA GLU A 10 13.92 11.32 14.36
C GLU A 10 13.64 10.34 15.50
N ARG A 11 12.39 10.30 15.97
CA ARG A 11 11.88 9.25 16.86
C ARG A 11 11.23 8.20 15.96
N PRO A 12 12.00 7.27 15.35
CA PRO A 12 11.44 6.29 14.46
C PRO A 12 10.39 5.48 15.21
N ARG A 13 9.30 5.19 14.53
CA ARG A 13 8.38 4.15 15.00
C ARG A 13 9.02 2.80 14.69
N ALA A 14 8.72 1.80 15.51
CA ALA A 14 9.19 0.46 15.28
C ALA A 14 8.04 -0.54 15.36
N TYR A 15 8.13 -1.61 14.58
CA TYR A 15 7.22 -2.75 14.67
C TYR A 15 7.97 -4.06 14.41
N VAL A 16 7.46 -5.15 14.95
CA VAL A 16 7.93 -6.51 14.71
C VAL A 16 7.01 -7.17 13.70
N HIS A 17 7.56 -7.60 12.57
CA HIS A 17 6.86 -8.38 11.58
C HIS A 17 7.11 -9.87 11.85
N LEU A 18 6.10 -10.57 12.36
CA LEU A 18 6.26 -11.96 12.82
C LEU A 18 6.56 -12.97 11.71
N PRO A 19 5.96 -12.90 10.50
CA PRO A 19 6.28 -13.83 9.42
C PRO A 19 7.79 -13.90 9.12
N THR A 20 8.52 -12.80 9.29
CA THR A 20 9.96 -12.71 9.06
C THR A 20 10.80 -12.58 10.33
N ALA A 21 10.16 -12.56 11.52
CA ALA A 21 10.79 -12.28 12.81
C ALA A 21 11.70 -11.04 12.80
N SER A 22 11.34 -10.02 12.02
CA SER A 22 12.18 -8.84 11.79
C SER A 22 11.66 -7.62 12.55
N LEU A 23 12.58 -6.84 13.12
CA LEU A 23 12.30 -5.50 13.63
C LEU A 23 12.44 -4.48 12.50
N GLN A 24 11.38 -3.71 12.28
CA GLN A 24 11.30 -2.70 11.23
C GLN A 24 11.29 -1.31 11.86
N LEU A 25 12.01 -0.36 11.25
CA LEU A 25 12.06 1.04 11.64
C LEU A 25 11.38 1.89 10.58
N ILE A 26 10.41 2.70 11.01
CA ILE A 26 9.69 3.65 10.16
C ILE A 26 10.16 5.06 10.54
N TYR A 27 10.65 5.77 9.54
CA TYR A 27 11.10 7.15 9.62
C TYR A 27 10.07 8.08 8.97
N ASP A 28 9.94 9.29 9.51
CA ASP A 28 9.08 10.32 8.93
C ASP A 28 9.97 11.39 8.32
N MET A 29 10.17 11.27 7.01
CA MET A 29 11.11 12.11 6.28
C MET A 29 10.38 13.23 5.54
N ARG A 30 10.84 14.46 5.75
CA ARG A 30 10.46 15.62 4.93
C ARG A 30 11.56 15.93 3.93
N LEU A 31 11.22 15.87 2.65
CA LEU A 31 12.12 16.24 1.55
C LEU A 31 11.63 17.53 0.91
N GLU A 32 12.54 18.49 0.73
CA GLU A 32 12.29 19.72 -0.01
C GLU A 32 13.04 19.66 -1.35
N ILE A 33 12.32 19.82 -2.45
CA ILE A 33 12.91 19.78 -3.79
C ILE A 33 13.51 21.16 -4.09
N PRO A 34 14.81 21.25 -4.42
CA PRO A 34 15.45 22.50 -4.79
C PRO A 34 14.79 23.13 -6.02
N LYS A 35 14.76 24.46 -6.09
CA LYS A 35 14.11 25.18 -7.22
C LYS A 35 14.81 24.94 -8.55
N GLU A 36 16.12 24.70 -8.51
CA GLU A 36 16.98 24.47 -9.67
C GLU A 36 17.05 22.98 -10.05
N ALA A 37 16.25 22.13 -9.40
CA ALA A 37 16.23 20.71 -9.69
C ALA A 37 15.78 20.47 -11.14
N ARG A 38 16.48 19.56 -11.83
CA ARG A 38 15.98 19.01 -13.09
C ARG A 38 14.67 18.26 -12.83
N PRO A 39 13.82 18.08 -13.86
CA PRO A 39 12.57 17.37 -13.68
C PRO A 39 12.74 16.01 -13.02
N ILE A 40 12.08 15.81 -11.89
CA ILE A 40 12.28 14.67 -11.02
C ILE A 40 11.32 13.55 -11.36
N SER A 41 11.76 12.33 -11.07
CA SER A 41 10.91 11.13 -11.13
C SER A 41 11.19 10.32 -9.87
N LEU A 42 10.16 9.72 -9.32
CA LEU A 42 10.29 8.87 -8.13
C LEU A 42 10.19 7.41 -8.53
N PHE A 43 11.11 6.61 -8.00
CA PHE A 43 11.17 5.18 -8.23
C PHE A 43 11.59 4.48 -6.95
N HIS A 44 11.05 3.27 -6.75
CA HIS A 44 11.58 2.33 -5.80
C HIS A 44 12.84 1.65 -6.37
N VAL A 45 13.83 1.45 -5.50
CA VAL A 45 15.02 0.63 -5.79
C VAL A 45 15.02 -0.49 -4.76
N ASP A 46 15.09 -1.72 -5.24
CA ASP A 46 15.20 -2.91 -4.40
C ASP A 46 16.65 -3.40 -4.34
N GLU A 47 17.02 -3.96 -3.21
CA GLU A 47 18.31 -4.60 -2.96
C GLU A 47 18.12 -6.11 -2.80
N ALA A 48 19.01 -6.89 -3.41
CA ALA A 48 19.04 -8.33 -3.27
C ALA A 48 20.48 -8.85 -3.19
N LEU A 49 20.67 -9.98 -2.52
CA LEU A 49 21.94 -10.68 -2.51
C LEU A 49 22.06 -11.55 -3.77
N GLU A 50 23.04 -11.28 -4.61
CA GLU A 50 23.34 -12.02 -5.82
C GLU A 50 24.83 -12.38 -5.85
N ASN A 51 25.17 -13.66 -5.95
CA ASN A 51 26.57 -14.14 -5.92
C ASN A 51 27.40 -13.55 -4.75
N ASP A 52 26.83 -13.57 -3.54
CA ASP A 52 27.41 -12.99 -2.31
C ASP A 52 27.66 -11.47 -2.38
N GLN A 53 27.05 -10.76 -3.33
CA GLN A 53 27.12 -9.32 -3.45
C GLN A 53 25.74 -8.69 -3.26
N LEU A 54 25.66 -7.60 -2.49
CA LEU A 54 24.44 -6.83 -2.39
C LEU A 54 24.29 -5.96 -3.64
N VAL A 55 23.25 -6.21 -4.43
CA VAL A 55 22.99 -5.51 -5.70
C VAL A 55 21.69 -4.73 -5.59
N ALA A 56 21.75 -3.44 -5.89
CA ALA A 56 20.59 -2.56 -6.00
C ALA A 56 20.14 -2.46 -7.47
N ARG A 57 18.86 -2.71 -7.76
CA ARG A 57 18.31 -2.63 -9.12
C ARG A 57 17.12 -1.67 -9.18
N LEU A 58 17.18 -0.76 -10.15
CA LEU A 58 16.08 0.12 -10.49
C LEU A 58 15.24 -0.47 -11.64
N ASN A 59 13.98 -0.81 -11.37
CA ASN A 59 13.04 -1.22 -12.41
C ASN A 59 12.08 -0.09 -12.80
N ARG A 60 12.40 0.64 -13.88
CA ARG A 60 11.57 1.78 -14.34
C ARG A 60 10.17 1.39 -14.83
N SER A 61 9.90 0.10 -15.05
CA SER A 61 8.58 -0.39 -15.46
C SER A 61 7.65 -0.66 -14.27
N LYS A 62 8.21 -0.81 -13.06
CA LYS A 62 7.47 -1.03 -11.82
C LYS A 62 7.87 0.04 -10.82
N PRO A 63 7.10 1.14 -10.71
CA PRO A 63 7.50 2.24 -9.85
C PRO A 63 7.57 1.83 -8.37
N ASP A 64 6.71 0.90 -7.93
CA ASP A 64 6.57 0.35 -6.56
C ASP A 64 6.64 1.38 -5.40
N LEU A 65 6.51 2.65 -5.76
CA LEU A 65 6.47 3.84 -4.93
C LEU A 65 5.36 4.74 -5.46
N TYR A 66 4.45 5.10 -4.56
CA TYR A 66 3.26 5.89 -4.88
C TYR A 66 3.20 7.10 -3.97
N LEU A 67 2.64 8.19 -4.50
CA LEU A 67 2.34 9.40 -3.76
C LEU A 67 0.85 9.44 -3.46
N MET A 68 0.53 9.75 -2.21
CA MET A 68 -0.83 10.02 -1.76
C MET A 68 -0.95 11.51 -1.41
N PRO A 69 -1.87 12.26 -2.04
CA PRO A 69 -2.04 13.66 -1.70
C PRO A 69 -2.68 13.79 -0.32
N LEU A 70 -2.32 14.87 0.36
CA LEU A 70 -2.91 15.27 1.62
C LEU A 70 -3.74 16.54 1.40
N GLU A 71 -4.99 16.54 1.85
CA GLU A 71 -5.84 17.71 1.93
C GLU A 71 -5.98 18.11 3.40
N ASN A 72 -5.51 19.31 3.76
CA ASN A 72 -5.45 19.77 5.16
C ASN A 72 -4.77 18.77 6.11
N GLY A 73 -3.73 18.08 5.64
CA GLY A 73 -3.00 17.05 6.38
C GLY A 73 -3.68 15.67 6.41
N SER A 74 -4.88 15.53 5.84
CA SER A 74 -5.60 14.26 5.77
C SER A 74 -5.37 13.56 4.43
N PRO A 75 -5.14 12.24 4.40
CA PRO A 75 -4.90 11.53 3.14
C PRO A 75 -6.15 11.44 2.27
N LEU A 76 -5.96 11.54 0.96
CA LEU A 76 -7.01 11.29 -0.03
C LEU A 76 -6.95 9.86 -0.57
N PRO A 77 -8.09 9.27 -1.01
CA PRO A 77 -8.16 7.89 -1.49
C PRO A 77 -7.64 7.70 -2.92
N GLU A 78 -6.58 8.42 -3.27
CA GLU A 78 -6.00 8.47 -4.61
C GLU A 78 -4.48 8.27 -4.53
N LEU A 79 -3.94 7.59 -5.54
CA LEU A 79 -2.50 7.37 -5.66
C LEU A 79 -1.99 7.92 -6.98
N TYR A 80 -0.78 8.46 -6.94
CA TYR A 80 -0.10 9.04 -8.08
C TYR A 80 1.32 8.48 -8.20
N THR A 81 1.84 8.47 -9.42
CA THR A 81 3.27 8.31 -9.69
C THR A 81 3.84 9.63 -10.19
N LEU A 82 5.10 9.94 -9.86
CA LEU A 82 5.78 11.14 -10.33
C LEU A 82 6.80 10.79 -11.41
N LYS A 83 6.62 11.33 -12.62
CA LYS A 83 7.57 11.15 -13.73
C LYS A 83 7.80 12.47 -14.45
N ARG A 84 9.05 12.95 -14.42
CA ARG A 84 9.48 14.24 -15.00
C ARG A 84 8.56 15.39 -14.56
N ASP A 85 8.41 15.54 -13.24
CA ASP A 85 7.52 16.50 -12.56
C ASP A 85 6.02 16.35 -12.85
N LYS A 86 5.62 15.33 -13.62
CA LYS A 86 4.22 15.07 -13.91
C LYS A 86 3.67 14.02 -12.95
N LEU A 87 2.66 14.41 -12.17
CA LEU A 87 1.82 13.48 -11.43
C LEU A 87 0.84 12.80 -12.39
N THR A 88 0.80 11.48 -12.34
CA THR A 88 -0.16 10.67 -13.10
C THR A 88 -0.91 9.74 -12.16
N PRO A 89 -2.25 9.65 -12.23
CA PRO A 89 -3.01 8.72 -11.42
C PRO A 89 -2.52 7.28 -11.60
N ALA A 90 -2.37 6.56 -10.49
CA ALA A 90 -1.95 5.18 -10.46
C ALA A 90 -3.17 4.23 -10.42
N GLY A 91 -3.10 3.13 -11.17
CA GLY A 91 -4.10 2.08 -11.09
C GLY A 91 -4.00 1.36 -9.74
N THR A 92 -5.11 1.32 -8.99
CA THR A 92 -5.14 0.73 -7.64
C THR A 92 -5.75 -0.67 -7.59
N ARG A 93 -6.20 -1.20 -8.75
CA ARG A 93 -6.77 -2.54 -8.84
C ARG A 93 -5.71 -3.59 -8.57
N GLY A 94 -5.94 -4.41 -7.54
CA GLY A 94 -5.01 -5.48 -7.16
C GLY A 94 -3.75 -4.99 -6.45
N LEU A 95 -3.67 -3.69 -6.13
CA LEU A 95 -2.54 -3.12 -5.40
C LEU A 95 -2.53 -3.62 -3.94
N TYR A 96 -1.34 -4.01 -3.49
CA TYR A 96 -1.03 -4.30 -2.09
C TYR A 96 -0.05 -3.27 -1.56
N LEU A 97 -0.28 -2.82 -0.34
CA LEU A 97 0.64 -2.01 0.44
C LEU A 97 1.52 -2.94 1.28
N ALA A 98 2.66 -2.39 1.71
CA ALA A 98 3.57 -3.06 2.64
C ALA A 98 2.87 -3.41 3.96
N GLU A 99 3.45 -4.38 4.68
CA GLU A 99 3.02 -4.85 6.00
C GLU A 99 2.88 -3.71 7.02
N SER A 100 3.67 -2.65 6.89
CA SER A 100 3.61 -1.47 7.76
C SER A 100 2.26 -0.76 7.75
N PHE A 101 1.46 -0.94 6.68
CA PHE A 101 0.11 -0.41 6.55
C PHE A 101 -0.97 -1.37 7.05
N ALA A 102 -0.63 -2.61 7.40
CA ALA A 102 -1.58 -3.57 7.93
C ALA A 102 -1.95 -3.26 9.39
N ALA A 103 -2.90 -4.02 9.93
CA ALA A 103 -3.32 -3.87 11.32
C ALA A 103 -2.15 -4.17 12.26
N GLN A 104 -2.04 -3.39 13.34
CA GLN A 104 -0.99 -3.56 14.35
C GLN A 104 -1.62 -3.91 15.70
N ASP A 105 -1.17 -5.00 16.30
CA ASP A 105 -1.46 -5.36 17.69
C ASP A 105 -0.34 -4.78 18.57
N GLY A 106 -0.49 -3.53 18.98
CA GLY A 106 0.56 -2.76 19.63
C GLY A 106 1.72 -2.49 18.67
N TRP A 107 2.81 -3.25 18.81
CA TRP A 107 4.03 -3.18 18.00
C TRP A 107 4.17 -4.37 17.05
N VAL A 108 3.19 -5.27 17.00
CA VAL A 108 3.25 -6.51 16.22
C VAL A 108 2.40 -6.40 14.97
N VAL A 109 2.99 -6.75 13.82
CA VAL A 109 2.29 -6.93 12.54
C VAL A 109 2.34 -8.42 12.16
N ARG A 110 1.18 -8.97 11.79
CA ARG A 110 1.02 -10.39 11.46
C ARG A 110 0.80 -10.63 9.97
N GLU A 111 0.20 -9.67 9.30
CA GLU A 111 -0.11 -9.72 7.88
C GLU A 111 1.12 -9.34 7.06
N GLU A 112 1.42 -10.14 6.03
CA GLU A 112 2.51 -9.84 5.11
C GLU A 112 2.25 -8.58 4.29
N ARG A 113 0.99 -8.33 3.93
CA ARG A 113 0.55 -7.21 3.10
C ARG A 113 -0.92 -6.90 3.35
N ILE A 114 -1.33 -5.67 3.04
CA ILE A 114 -2.75 -5.28 3.01
C ILE A 114 -3.14 -4.80 1.61
N ARG A 115 -4.34 -5.17 1.14
CA ARG A 115 -4.84 -4.64 -0.13
C ARG A 115 -5.21 -3.18 0.03
N TRP A 116 -4.89 -2.36 -0.97
CA TRP A 116 -5.25 -0.93 -1.02
C TRP A 116 -6.70 -0.65 -0.60
N LYS A 117 -7.64 -1.39 -1.21
CA LYS A 117 -9.08 -1.24 -0.93
C LYS A 117 -9.48 -1.55 0.51
N ASP A 118 -8.75 -2.46 1.16
CA ASP A 118 -9.06 -2.91 2.52
C ASP A 118 -8.43 -1.94 3.52
N TRP A 119 -7.25 -1.40 3.21
CA TRP A 119 -6.65 -0.27 3.94
C TRP A 119 -7.55 0.98 3.90
N LEU A 120 -8.05 1.39 2.73
CA LEU A 120 -8.98 2.53 2.63
C LEU A 120 -10.24 2.37 3.48
N ARG A 121 -10.74 1.14 3.62
CA ARG A 121 -11.89 0.85 4.50
C ARG A 121 -11.53 1.01 5.97
N GLN A 122 -10.34 0.57 6.38
CA GLN A 122 -9.85 0.78 7.74
C GLN A 122 -9.69 2.27 8.08
N GLN A 123 -9.29 3.09 7.09
CA GLN A 123 -9.18 4.54 7.26
C GLN A 123 -10.52 5.29 7.18
N GLY A 124 -11.64 4.60 6.94
CA GLY A 124 -12.95 5.23 6.75
C GLY A 124 -13.08 6.04 5.45
N MET A 125 -12.14 5.88 4.51
CA MET A 125 -12.05 6.64 3.24
C MET A 125 -12.85 6.01 2.09
N THR A 126 -13.57 4.92 2.36
CA THR A 126 -14.51 4.32 1.41
C THR A 126 -15.86 4.22 2.08
N PRO A 127 -16.98 4.44 1.36
CA PRO A 127 -18.28 4.05 1.88
C PRO A 127 -18.21 2.57 2.29
N PRO A 128 -18.75 2.20 3.46
CA PRO A 128 -18.68 0.84 3.97
C PRO A 128 -19.21 -0.12 2.90
N ALA A 129 -18.55 -1.27 2.77
CA ALA A 129 -18.98 -2.29 1.82
C ALA A 129 -20.48 -2.52 2.00
N LYS A 130 -21.28 -2.29 0.95
CA LYS A 130 -22.68 -2.71 0.95
C LYS A 130 -22.65 -4.18 1.35
N LYS A 131 -23.25 -4.54 2.49
CA LYS A 131 -23.41 -5.93 2.93
C LYS A 131 -23.86 -6.70 1.69
N THR A 132 -23.00 -7.55 1.14
CA THR A 132 -23.29 -8.25 -0.11
C THR A 132 -24.43 -9.19 0.21
N GLY A 133 -25.63 -8.71 -0.09
CA GLY A 133 -26.87 -9.42 0.10
C GLY A 133 -26.90 -10.58 -0.87
N LEU A 134 -26.30 -11.71 -0.49
CA LEU A 134 -26.68 -13.04 -0.96
C LEU A 134 -28.15 -13.39 -0.62
N LYS A 135 -29.00 -12.39 -0.29
CA LYS A 135 -30.43 -12.52 0.00
C LYS A 135 -31.34 -11.95 -1.09
N ARG A 136 -30.85 -11.73 -2.32
CA ARG A 136 -31.73 -11.58 -3.48
C ARG A 136 -31.30 -12.52 -4.59
N LEU A 137 -31.59 -13.81 -4.38
CA LEU A 137 -31.94 -14.66 -5.51
C LEU A 137 -33.09 -13.94 -6.23
N THR A 138 -32.82 -13.44 -7.42
CA THR A 138 -33.85 -12.93 -8.32
C THR A 138 -34.86 -14.05 -8.58
N GLY A 139 -36.14 -13.72 -8.79
CA GLY A 139 -37.23 -14.71 -8.86
C GLY A 139 -36.93 -15.94 -9.73
N LYS A 140 -36.26 -15.73 -10.88
CA LYS A 140 -35.82 -16.79 -11.79
C LYS A 140 -34.86 -17.82 -11.17
N ALA A 141 -33.95 -17.38 -10.30
CA ALA A 141 -33.01 -18.29 -9.63
C ALA A 141 -33.70 -19.15 -8.55
N ARG A 142 -34.79 -18.64 -7.96
CA ARG A 142 -35.60 -19.36 -6.97
C ARG A 142 -36.53 -20.39 -7.64
N GLU A 143 -37.07 -20.06 -8.81
CA GLU A 143 -37.84 -20.97 -9.66
C GLU A 143 -36.99 -22.15 -10.17
N LEU A 144 -35.74 -21.88 -10.60
CA LEU A 144 -34.82 -22.94 -11.04
C LEU A 144 -34.48 -23.93 -9.92
N LEU A 145 -34.31 -23.47 -8.68
CA LEU A 145 -34.06 -24.35 -7.53
C LEU A 145 -35.29 -25.18 -7.15
N HIS A 146 -36.50 -24.63 -7.26
CA HIS A 146 -37.74 -25.40 -7.04
C HIS A 146 -38.00 -26.44 -8.13
N ALA A 147 -37.68 -26.14 -9.39
CA ALA A 147 -37.85 -27.07 -10.50
C ALA A 147 -36.92 -28.31 -10.40
N ILE A 148 -35.76 -28.15 -9.76
CA ILE A 148 -34.79 -29.25 -9.55
C ILE A 148 -35.15 -30.08 -8.31
N SER A 149 -35.74 -29.47 -7.28
CA SER A 149 -36.14 -30.15 -6.04
C SER A 149 -37.46 -30.93 -6.15
N GLY A 150 -38.24 -30.78 -7.23
CA GLY A 150 -39.55 -31.41 -7.42
C GLY A 150 -39.57 -32.65 -8.33
N LYS A 151 -38.41 -33.18 -8.72
CA LYS A 151 -38.31 -34.46 -9.46
C LYS A 151 -37.42 -35.44 -8.71
N LEU A 152 -38.00 -36.09 -7.71
CA LEU A 152 -37.69 -37.46 -7.30
C LEU A 152 -39.02 -38.17 -7.05
#